data_AF-A0A5B0G598-F1
#
_entry.id   AF-A0A5B0G598-F1
#
_cell.length_a   1.000
_cell.length_b   1.000
_cell.length_c   1.000
_cell.angle_alpha   90.00
_cell.angle_beta   90.00
_cell.angle_gamma   90.00
#
_symmetry.space_group_name_H-M   'P 1'
#
loop_
_entity.id
_entity.type
_entity.pdbx_description
1 polymer ?
#
loop_
_entity_poly.entity_id
_entity_poly.type
_entity_poly.pdbx_seq_one_letter_code
_entity_poly.pdbx_strand_id
1 'polypeptide(L)' 'AVTATARKVAVLFYNTLRYGMEYVDPGAEYYEERYRQRVLNNLSRRAESMGYVLQEKPSE' A
#
# COMPACT_ATOMS: atom_id res chain seq x y z
N ALA A 1 12.21 10.81 5.41
CA ALA A 1 11.54 10.11 4.28
C ALA A 1 12.53 9.35 3.39
N VAL A 2 13.58 10.01 2.87
CA VAL A 2 14.54 9.42 1.91
C VAL A 2 15.24 8.16 2.42
N THR A 3 15.71 8.15 3.67
CA THR A 3 16.44 7.02 4.25
C THR A 3 15.63 5.72 4.31
N ALA A 4 14.33 5.81 4.61
CA ALA A 4 13.45 4.64 4.68
C ALA A 4 13.22 4.04 3.28
N THR A 5 13.06 4.88 2.27
CA THR A 5 12.94 4.47 0.87
C THR A 5 14.24 3.83 0.38
N ALA A 6 15.39 4.46 0.63
CA ALA A 6 16.70 3.93 0.26
C ALA A 6 16.96 2.55 0.91
N ARG A 7 16.66 2.40 2.21
CA ARG A 7 16.77 1.12 2.91
C ARG A 7 15.89 0.05 2.26
N LYS A 8 14.65 0.39 1.90
CA LYS A 8 13.71 -0.56 1.28
C LYS A 8 14.22 -1.05 -0.08
N VAL A 9 14.78 -0.16 -0.88
CA VAL A 9 15.43 -0.49 -2.15
C VAL A 9 16.67 -1.37 -1.92
N ALA A 10 17.56 -0.98 -1.00
CA ALA A 10 18.76 -1.76 -0.68
C ALA A 10 18.45 -3.20 -0.24
N VAL A 11 17.39 -3.39 0.55
CA VAL A 11 16.95 -4.74 0.97
C VAL A 11 16.47 -5.58 -0.20
N LEU A 12 15.71 -5.00 -1.14
CA LEU A 12 15.30 -5.71 -2.36
C LEU A 12 16.52 -6.18 -3.15
N PHE A 13 17.46 -5.27 -3.44
CA PHE A 13 18.70 -5.61 -4.15
C PHE A 13 19.53 -6.66 -3.43
N TYR A 14 19.68 -6.53 -2.10
CA TYR A 14 20.43 -7.53 -1.33
C TYR A 14 19.79 -8.91 -1.44
N ASN A 15 18.47 -9.01 -1.33
CA ASN A 15 17.78 -10.30 -1.38
C ASN A 15 17.81 -10.94 -2.78
N THR A 16 17.68 -10.14 -3.84
CA THR A 16 17.77 -10.65 -5.22
C THR A 16 19.18 -11.18 -5.51
N LEU A 17 20.23 -10.47 -5.09
CA LEU A 17 21.61 -10.86 -5.30
C LEU A 17 22.09 -11.99 -4.37
N ARG A 18 21.71 -11.96 -3.09
CA ARG A 18 22.20 -12.91 -2.08
C ARG A 18 21.49 -14.25 -2.13
N TYR A 19 20.17 -14.23 -2.37
CA TYR A 19 19.33 -15.42 -2.27
C TYR A 19 18.74 -15.86 -3.62
N GLY A 20 19.08 -15.18 -4.72
CA GLY A 20 18.57 -15.52 -6.05
C GLY A 20 17.05 -15.33 -6.19
N MET A 21 16.47 -14.45 -5.37
CA MET A 21 15.04 -14.11 -5.48
C MET A 21 14.81 -13.39 -6.80
N GLU A 22 13.96 -13.94 -7.66
CA GLU A 22 13.46 -13.21 -8.83
C GLU A 22 12.48 -12.13 -8.37
N TYR A 23 12.81 -10.87 -8.67
CA TYR A 23 11.88 -9.78 -8.44
C TYR A 23 10.89 -9.71 -9.61
N VAL A 24 9.66 -10.15 -9.35
CA VAL A 24 8.53 -9.95 -10.27
C VAL A 24 7.80 -8.70 -9.83
N ASP A 25 7.83 -7.66 -10.66
CA ASP A 25 7.05 -6.45 -10.42
C ASP A 25 5.56 -6.78 -10.64
N PRO A 26 4.71 -6.69 -9.60
CA PRO A 26 3.26 -6.89 -9.75
C PRO A 26 2.59 -5.77 -10.55
N GLY A 27 3.33 -4.72 -10.92
CA GLY A 27 2.87 -3.62 -11.76
C GLY A 27 2.22 -2.50 -10.96
N ALA A 28 2.00 -1.37 -11.63
CA ALA A 28 1.44 -0.17 -11.01
C ALA A 28 0.04 -0.39 -10.43
N GLU A 29 -0.82 -1.15 -11.14
CA GLU A 29 -2.20 -1.43 -10.73
C GLU A 29 -2.29 -2.09 -9.35
N TYR A 30 -1.37 -3.02 -9.06
CA TYR A 30 -1.30 -3.68 -7.76
C TYR A 30 -1.05 -2.70 -6.61
N TYR A 31 -0.15 -1.74 -6.82
CA TYR A 31 0.17 -0.74 -5.80
C TYR A 31 -0.94 0.30 -5.66
N GLU A 32 -1.60 0.66 -6.75
CA GLU A 32 -2.77 1.54 -6.77
C GLU A 32 -3.95 0.93 -6.00
N GLU A 33 -4.28 -0.34 -6.24
CA GLU A 33 -5.37 -1.01 -5.52
C GLU A 33 -5.08 -1.08 -4.01
N ARG A 34 -3.85 -1.44 -3.62
CA ARG A 34 -3.44 -1.40 -2.21
C ARG A 34 -3.45 0.01 -1.61
N TYR A 35 -3.19 1.03 -2.41
CA TYR A 35 -3.30 2.41 -1.96
C TYR A 35 -4.76 2.78 -1.72
N ARG A 36 -5.66 2.46 -2.67
CA ARG A 36 -7.11 2.65 -2.55
C ARG A 36 -7.66 1.98 -1.30
N GLN A 37 -7.34 0.71 -1.07
CA GLN A 37 -7.75 -0.03 0.12
C GLN A 37 -7.25 0.62 1.42
N ARG A 38 -5.99 1.10 1.46
CA ARG A 38 -5.46 1.82 2.63
C ARG A 38 -6.21 3.12 2.90
N VAL A 39 -6.53 3.87 1.86
CA VAL A 39 -7.29 5.12 1.97
C VAL A 39 -8.69 4.84 2.53
N LEU A 40 -9.41 3.85 1.99
CA LEU A 40 -10.74 3.48 2.46
C LEU A 40 -10.72 2.99 3.91
N ASN A 41 -9.77 2.14 4.28
CA ASN A 41 -9.64 1.66 5.66
C ASN A 41 -9.34 2.79 6.65
N ASN A 42 -8.46 3.71 6.29
CA ASN A 42 -8.16 4.86 7.13
C ASN A 42 -9.37 5.79 7.26
N LEU A 43 -10.15 5.96 6.18
CA LEU A 43 -11.37 6.75 6.20
C LEU A 43 -12.44 6.12 7.08
N SER A 44 -12.65 4.80 6.98
CA SER A 44 -13.59 4.07 7.84
C SER A 44 -13.25 4.22 9.31
N ARG A 45 -11.98 4.00 9.69
CA ARG A 45 -11.51 4.17 11.08
C ARG A 45 -11.73 5.59 11.58
N ARG A 46 -11.52 6.59 10.71
CA ARG A 46 -11.75 7.99 11.07
C ARG A 46 -13.23 8.29 11.26
N ALA A 47 -14.11 7.75 10.42
CA ALA A 47 -15.55 7.84 10.59
C ALA A 47 -15.99 7.21 11.93
N GLU A 48 -15.50 6.01 12.24
CA GLU A 48 -15.80 5.31 13.51
C GLU A 48 -15.39 6.13 14.72
N SER A 49 -14.20 6.76 14.69
CA SER A 49 -13.74 7.63 15.78
C SER A 49 -14.62 8.85 16.02
N MET A 50 -15.42 9.22 15.02
CA MET A 50 -16.37 10.34 15.05
C MET A 50 -17.82 9.88 15.26
N GLY A 51 -18.07 8.58 15.47
CA GLY A 51 -19.41 8.03 15.61
C GLY A 51 -20.19 7.90 14.29
N TYR A 52 -19.51 7.95 13.14
CA TYR A 52 -20.09 7.77 11.82
C TYR A 52 -19.69 6.43 11.20
N VAL A 53 -20.47 5.96 10.23
CA VAL A 53 -20.15 4.78 9.41
C VAL A 53 -19.92 5.22 7.97
N LEU A 54 -18.82 4.75 7.36
CA LEU A 54 -18.55 5.00 5.95
C LEU A 54 -19.52 4.18 5.10
N GLN A 55 -20.31 4.84 4.27
CA GLN A 55 -21.24 4.22 3.32
C GLN A 55 -20.82 4.57 1.89
N GLU A 56 -20.92 3.59 0.99
CA GLU A 56 -20.67 3.82 -0.43
C GLU A 56 -21.77 4.73 -1.01
N LYS A 57 -21.39 5.62 -1.93
CA LYS A 57 -22.39 6.43 -2.64
C LYS A 57 -23.16 5.50 -3.58
N PRO A 58 -24.50 5.59 -3.63
CA PRO A 58 -25.26 4.86 -4.64
C PRO A 58 -24.75 5.25 -6.04
N SER A 59 -24.51 4.25 -6.89
CA SER A 59 -24.22 4.46 -8.30
C SER A 59 -25.47 5.01 -8.98
N GLU A 60 -25.37 6.20 -9.56
CA GLU A 60 -26.43 6.84 -10.35
C GLU A 60 -26.68 6.10 -11.67
#